data_AF-A0AAV7Y7V4-F1
#
_entry.id   AF-A0AAV7Y7V4-F1
#
_cell.length_a   1.000
_cell.length_b   1.000
_cell.length_c   1.000
_cell.angle_alpha   90.00
_cell.angle_beta   90.00
_cell.angle_gamma   90.00
#
_symmetry.space_group_name_H-M   'P 1'
#
loop_
_entity.id
_entity.type
_entity.pdbx_description
1 polymer ?
#
loop_
_entity_poly.entity_id
_entity_poly.type
_entity_poly.pdbx_seq_one_letter_code
_entity_poly.pdbx_strand_id
1 'polypeptide(L)'
;MLLRTNETIENKTLKNFLTSHQYLIHDLQIDPTGTILVSSSSDNCLKFYSNKDSTWKETFTLELEENTNIWKLAWSPSTFGSVIAGVTFQNEVVIISQTFENGKLQWKQQTTVCSLPDSIQKISFSPDELGLVLGVADSSGILHIYHAEDPSQPDTWQKHSEIIVANTCLRAFDWGLQPNYPVMIITAAINRSVKIWKFCEEGLKWESVLNLGIELEVYDIVWSNFVGRDFHLIAISTEEALEIWKIEKLKNNSYQNIEKERIAYFTQINDSIWKLGWNETGNVLASTSNKGIVKLWKSNLLGNWGCISTITGNEEEDDDDDDDDDELELEIEN
;
A
#
# COMPACT_ATOMS: atom_id res chain seq x y z
N MET A 1 -2.39 2.12 3.71
CA MET A 1 -3.04 3.33 4.26
C MET A 1 -4.25 3.63 3.40
N LEU A 2 -5.43 3.74 3.99
CA LEU A 2 -6.70 3.82 3.29
C LEU A 2 -7.19 5.27 3.32
N LEU A 3 -7.15 5.99 2.20
CA LEU A 3 -7.68 7.35 2.15
C LEU A 3 -8.69 7.53 1.02
N ARG A 4 -9.97 7.60 1.38
CA ARG A 4 -11.05 8.11 0.52
C ARG A 4 -11.72 9.26 1.26
N THR A 5 -11.22 10.47 1.11
CA THR A 5 -11.93 11.66 1.61
C THR A 5 -11.94 12.75 0.53
N ASN A 6 -13.13 12.97 -0.04
CA ASN A 6 -13.49 14.19 -0.77
C ASN A 6 -14.40 15.11 0.08
N GLU A 7 -14.73 14.70 1.30
CA GLU A 7 -15.56 15.47 2.23
C GLU A 7 -14.69 16.08 3.34
N THR A 8 -15.01 17.32 3.70
CA THR A 8 -14.45 18.03 4.85
C THR A 8 -14.62 17.16 6.10
N ILE A 9 -13.51 16.75 6.73
CA ILE A 9 -13.50 15.90 7.94
C ILE A 9 -13.83 16.77 9.17
N GLU A 10 -14.87 17.60 9.08
CA GLU A 10 -15.43 18.30 10.22
C GLU A 10 -16.60 17.45 10.73
N ASN A 11 -16.32 16.61 11.73
CA ASN A 11 -17.30 15.89 12.56
C ASN A 11 -17.93 14.59 12.00
N LYS A 12 -17.15 13.66 11.43
CA LYS A 12 -17.52 12.24 11.41
C LYS A 12 -16.87 11.54 12.60
N THR A 13 -17.67 11.02 13.52
CA THR A 13 -17.20 10.17 14.63
C THR A 13 -16.50 8.96 14.03
N LEU A 14 -15.21 8.78 14.34
CA LEU A 14 -14.49 7.57 13.97
C LEU A 14 -15.15 6.40 14.69
N LYS A 15 -15.59 5.39 13.93
CA LYS A 15 -16.15 4.16 14.48
C LYS A 15 -15.11 3.07 14.36
N ASN A 16 -14.59 2.64 15.50
CA ASN A 16 -13.79 1.43 15.58
C ASN A 16 -14.68 0.22 15.32
N PHE A 17 -14.13 -0.80 14.67
CA PHE A 17 -14.76 -2.11 14.58
C PHE A 17 -13.71 -3.17 14.89
N LEU A 18 -14.13 -4.23 15.57
CA LEU A 18 -13.27 -5.35 15.91
C LEU A 18 -13.17 -6.29 14.71
N THR A 19 -11.95 -6.64 14.33
CA THR A 19 -11.66 -7.58 13.24
C THR A 19 -11.88 -9.03 13.67
N SER A 20 -11.97 -9.30 14.98
CA SER A 20 -12.15 -10.64 15.54
C SER A 20 -11.05 -11.63 15.13
N HIS A 21 -9.86 -11.15 14.75
CA HIS A 21 -8.67 -11.98 14.58
C HIS A 21 -8.14 -12.41 15.95
N GLN A 22 -7.55 -13.61 16.02
CA GLN A 22 -6.99 -14.14 17.27
C GLN A 22 -5.54 -13.71 17.50
N TYR A 23 -4.85 -13.35 16.42
CA TYR A 23 -3.44 -12.98 16.43
C TYR A 23 -3.21 -11.65 15.69
N LEU A 24 -1.94 -11.26 15.58
CA LEU A 24 -1.53 -10.00 14.98
C LEU A 24 -1.98 -9.89 13.51
N ILE A 25 -2.58 -8.76 13.19
CA ILE A 25 -2.93 -8.40 11.81
C ILE A 25 -1.66 -7.90 11.11
N HIS A 26 -1.36 -8.47 9.96
CA HIS A 26 -0.17 -8.12 9.19
C HIS A 26 -0.44 -7.05 8.13
N ASP A 27 -1.55 -7.17 7.40
CA ASP A 27 -1.93 -6.21 6.37
C ASP A 27 -3.45 -6.06 6.30
N LEU A 28 -3.86 -4.90 5.78
CA LEU A 28 -5.26 -4.51 5.68
C LEU A 28 -5.45 -3.67 4.41
N GLN A 29 -6.33 -4.12 3.53
CA GLN A 29 -6.50 -3.55 2.19
C GLN A 29 -8.00 -3.46 1.82
N ILE A 30 -8.43 -2.30 1.34
CA ILE A 30 -9.77 -2.11 0.78
C ILE A 30 -9.69 -2.31 -0.73
N ASP A 31 -10.73 -2.92 -1.29
CA ASP A 31 -10.86 -3.10 -2.72
C ASP A 31 -10.99 -1.75 -3.48
N PRO A 32 -10.72 -1.70 -4.78
CA PRO A 32 -10.80 -0.45 -5.54
C PRO A 32 -12.20 0.17 -5.57
N THR A 33 -13.27 -0.60 -5.32
CA THR A 33 -14.64 -0.06 -5.26
C THR A 33 -14.96 0.54 -3.88
N GLY A 34 -14.19 0.22 -2.85
CA GLY A 34 -14.38 0.71 -1.49
C GLY A 34 -15.46 -0.01 -0.68
N THR A 35 -15.90 -1.18 -1.14
CA THR A 35 -17.04 -1.92 -0.59
C THR A 35 -16.63 -3.13 0.24
N ILE A 36 -15.43 -3.66 0.00
CA ILE A 36 -14.87 -4.84 0.66
C ILE A 36 -13.52 -4.47 1.27
N LEU A 37 -13.34 -4.86 2.52
CA LEU A 37 -12.08 -4.78 3.23
C LEU A 37 -11.58 -6.18 3.51
N VAL A 38 -10.28 -6.40 3.35
CA VAL A 38 -9.62 -7.66 3.69
C VAL A 38 -8.50 -7.41 4.67
N SER A 39 -8.43 -8.26 5.69
CA SER A 39 -7.32 -8.32 6.62
C SER A 39 -6.65 -9.70 6.58
N SER A 40 -5.33 -9.70 6.73
CA SER A 40 -4.54 -10.90 6.92
C SER A 40 -3.91 -10.90 8.32
N SER A 41 -3.80 -12.08 8.92
CA SER A 41 -3.36 -12.23 10.30
C SER A 41 -2.51 -13.50 10.47
N SER A 42 -1.78 -13.60 11.58
CA SER A 42 -1.02 -14.81 11.93
C SER A 42 -1.89 -16.00 12.34
N ASP A 43 -3.21 -15.83 12.41
CA ASP A 43 -4.19 -16.89 12.66
C ASP A 43 -4.48 -17.78 11.44
N ASN A 44 -3.65 -17.71 10.39
CA ASN A 44 -3.82 -18.39 9.11
C ASN A 44 -5.17 -18.08 8.43
N CYS A 45 -5.81 -16.94 8.73
CA CYS A 45 -7.09 -16.57 8.14
C CYS A 45 -7.01 -15.25 7.38
N LEU A 46 -7.72 -15.19 6.26
CA LEU A 46 -8.12 -13.93 5.63
C LEU A 46 -9.58 -13.64 5.96
N LYS A 47 -9.84 -12.48 6.52
CA LYS A 47 -11.20 -12.04 6.84
C LYS A 47 -11.65 -10.95 5.90
N PHE A 48 -12.88 -11.07 5.43
CA PHE A 48 -13.50 -10.17 4.47
C PHE A 48 -14.65 -9.44 5.14
N TYR A 49 -14.63 -8.12 5.10
CA TYR A 49 -15.65 -7.25 5.67
C TYR A 49 -16.34 -6.47 4.57
N SER A 50 -17.63 -6.23 4.72
CA SER A 50 -18.39 -5.37 3.80
C SER A 50 -18.99 -4.20 4.54
N ASN A 51 -18.98 -3.03 3.90
CA ASN A 51 -19.55 -1.80 4.44
C ASN A 51 -20.87 -1.44 3.74
N LYS A 52 -21.95 -2.16 4.06
CA LYS A 52 -23.30 -1.89 3.52
C LYS A 52 -24.11 -0.92 4.38
N ASP A 53 -23.93 -0.97 5.70
CA ASP A 53 -24.75 -0.24 6.69
C ASP A 53 -23.96 0.86 7.44
N SER A 54 -22.98 1.50 6.78
CA SER A 54 -22.05 2.44 7.44
C SER A 54 -21.25 1.82 8.61
N THR A 55 -21.16 0.50 8.65
CA THR A 55 -20.42 -0.30 9.62
C THR A 55 -19.79 -1.48 8.88
N TRP A 56 -18.52 -1.76 9.17
CA TRP A 56 -17.82 -2.93 8.64
C TRP A 56 -18.30 -4.17 9.38
N LYS A 57 -18.81 -5.15 8.64
CA LYS A 57 -19.23 -6.44 9.18
C LYS A 57 -18.51 -7.57 8.47
N GLU A 58 -18.05 -8.56 9.22
CA GLU A 58 -17.45 -9.78 8.65
C GLU A 58 -18.49 -10.50 7.78
N THR A 59 -18.09 -10.81 6.56
CA THR A 59 -18.92 -11.48 5.54
C THR A 59 -18.42 -12.86 5.18
N PHE A 60 -17.10 -13.06 5.26
CA PHE A 60 -16.45 -14.31 4.90
C PHE A 60 -15.13 -14.42 5.66
N THR A 61 -14.79 -15.64 6.05
CA THR A 61 -13.47 -15.99 6.56
C THR A 61 -12.93 -17.12 5.69
N LEU A 62 -11.75 -16.89 5.11
CA LEU A 62 -11.00 -17.89 4.36
C LEU A 62 -9.91 -18.43 5.28
N GLU A 63 -10.06 -19.69 5.69
CA GLU A 63 -9.02 -20.43 6.40
C GLU A 63 -7.99 -20.94 5.38
N LEU A 64 -6.73 -20.59 5.60
CA LEU A 64 -5.62 -21.03 4.77
C LEU A 64 -5.03 -22.34 5.34
N GLU A 65 -4.26 -23.05 4.52
CA GLU A 65 -3.56 -24.25 4.97
C GLU A 65 -2.56 -23.93 6.10
N GLU A 66 -2.27 -24.91 6.96
CA GLU A 66 -1.34 -24.69 8.06
C GLU A 66 0.01 -24.17 7.55
N ASN A 67 0.54 -23.15 8.24
CA ASN A 67 1.77 -22.43 7.91
C ASN A 67 1.74 -21.55 6.66
N THR A 68 0.60 -21.33 6.00
CA THR A 68 0.49 -20.45 4.83
C THR A 68 0.07 -19.01 5.19
N ASN A 69 0.54 -18.51 6.34
CA ASN A 69 0.26 -17.15 6.80
C ASN A 69 0.59 -16.11 5.72
N ILE A 70 -0.33 -15.18 5.48
CA ILE A 70 -0.17 -14.10 4.51
C ILE A 70 0.16 -12.80 5.24
N TRP A 71 1.32 -12.23 4.97
CA TRP A 71 1.77 -11.01 5.65
C TRP A 71 1.55 -9.74 4.82
N LYS A 72 1.35 -9.87 3.51
CA LYS A 72 1.11 -8.74 2.59
C LYS A 72 -0.01 -9.05 1.63
N LEU A 73 -0.86 -8.06 1.36
CA LEU A 73 -1.97 -8.13 0.42
C LEU A 73 -1.88 -7.02 -0.62
N ALA A 74 -2.38 -7.28 -1.82
CA ALA A 74 -2.65 -6.26 -2.83
C ALA A 74 -3.93 -6.61 -3.59
N TRP A 75 -4.78 -5.62 -3.85
CA TRP A 75 -5.97 -5.79 -4.69
C TRP A 75 -5.66 -5.58 -6.16
N SER A 76 -6.26 -6.41 -7.02
CA SER A 76 -6.28 -6.15 -8.45
C SER A 76 -7.17 -4.94 -8.76
N PRO A 77 -7.01 -4.31 -9.94
CA PRO A 77 -8.00 -3.38 -10.46
C PRO A 77 -9.39 -4.03 -10.58
N SER A 78 -10.44 -3.24 -10.40
CA SER A 78 -11.83 -3.71 -10.37
C SER A 78 -12.33 -4.27 -11.72
N THR A 79 -11.65 -3.94 -12.81
CA THR A 79 -11.94 -4.42 -14.17
C THR A 79 -11.75 -5.92 -14.34
N PHE A 80 -10.86 -6.55 -13.55
CA PHE A 80 -10.56 -7.98 -13.60
C PHE A 80 -11.32 -8.80 -12.56
N GLY A 81 -12.34 -8.20 -11.94
CA GLY A 81 -13.13 -8.83 -10.89
C GLY A 81 -12.45 -8.77 -9.52
N SER A 82 -12.96 -9.61 -8.61
CA SER A 82 -12.53 -9.65 -7.22
C SER A 82 -11.29 -10.55 -7.07
N VAL A 83 -10.10 -10.00 -7.36
CA VAL A 83 -8.82 -10.72 -7.29
C VAL A 83 -7.86 -10.02 -6.32
N ILE A 84 -7.16 -10.82 -5.52
CA ILE A 84 -6.21 -10.38 -4.52
C ILE A 84 -4.93 -11.19 -4.69
N ALA A 85 -3.77 -10.53 -4.57
CA ALA A 85 -2.50 -11.20 -4.39
C ALA A 85 -2.12 -11.19 -2.92
N GLY A 86 -1.66 -12.33 -2.41
CA GLY A 86 -1.13 -12.50 -1.07
C GLY A 86 0.32 -12.96 -1.11
N VAL A 87 1.13 -12.47 -0.17
CA VAL A 87 2.50 -12.97 0.02
C VAL A 87 2.56 -13.83 1.28
N THR A 88 2.98 -15.07 1.13
CA THR A 88 3.16 -16.01 2.25
C THR A 88 4.47 -15.75 2.99
N PHE A 89 4.60 -16.26 4.22
CA PHE A 89 5.88 -16.25 4.94
C PHE A 89 6.97 -17.11 4.27
N GLN A 90 6.61 -18.00 3.35
CA GLN A 90 7.53 -18.82 2.55
C GLN A 90 7.99 -18.12 1.26
N ASN A 91 7.72 -16.81 1.09
CA ASN A 91 8.05 -16.04 -0.11
C ASN A 91 7.34 -16.52 -1.38
N GLU A 92 6.12 -17.03 -1.22
CA GLU A 92 5.25 -17.36 -2.33
C GLU A 92 4.22 -16.27 -2.55
N VAL A 93 3.93 -15.97 -3.81
CA VAL A 93 2.87 -15.06 -4.20
C VAL A 93 1.69 -15.88 -4.67
N VAL A 94 0.60 -15.83 -3.92
CA VAL A 94 -0.64 -16.57 -4.20
C VAL A 94 -1.73 -15.63 -4.69
N ILE A 95 -2.61 -16.14 -5.56
CA ILE A 95 -3.81 -15.42 -6.00
C ILE A 95 -5.02 -16.00 -5.30
N ILE A 96 -5.81 -15.11 -4.72
CA ILE A 96 -7.09 -15.40 -4.08
C ILE A 96 -8.15 -14.65 -4.86
N SER A 97 -9.20 -15.35 -5.29
CA SER A 97 -10.30 -14.72 -6.01
C SER A 97 -11.65 -15.25 -5.57
N GLN A 98 -12.69 -14.54 -6.00
CA GLN A 98 -14.06 -14.89 -5.71
C GLN A 98 -14.61 -15.80 -6.81
N THR A 99 -14.91 -17.04 -6.47
CA THR A 99 -15.50 -18.02 -7.38
C THR A 99 -16.97 -18.27 -7.03
N PHE A 100 -17.76 -18.70 -8.02
CA PHE A 100 -19.15 -19.10 -7.81
C PHE A 100 -19.22 -20.63 -7.70
N GLU A 101 -19.21 -21.13 -6.48
CA GLU A 101 -19.30 -22.57 -6.18
C GLU A 101 -20.57 -22.85 -5.38
N ASN A 102 -21.26 -23.95 -5.69
CA ASN A 102 -22.47 -24.39 -4.97
C ASN A 102 -23.58 -23.33 -4.84
N GLY A 103 -23.71 -22.44 -5.83
CA GLY A 103 -24.73 -21.39 -5.82
C GLY A 103 -24.40 -20.19 -4.93
N LYS A 104 -23.18 -20.09 -4.39
CA LYS A 104 -22.72 -18.99 -3.54
C LYS A 104 -21.38 -18.46 -4.03
N LEU A 105 -21.17 -17.15 -3.84
CA LEU A 105 -19.86 -16.54 -4.00
C LEU A 105 -18.97 -16.93 -2.81
N GLN A 106 -17.83 -17.54 -3.08
CA GLN A 106 -16.85 -17.94 -2.07
C GLN A 106 -15.47 -17.44 -2.47
N TRP A 107 -14.63 -17.15 -1.48
CA TRP A 107 -13.23 -16.83 -1.72
C TRP A 107 -12.39 -18.09 -1.65
N LYS A 108 -11.42 -18.22 -2.57
CA LYS A 108 -10.53 -19.37 -2.61
C LYS A 108 -9.16 -18.96 -3.14
N GLN A 109 -8.11 -19.61 -2.64
CA GLN A 109 -6.80 -19.58 -3.25
C GLN A 109 -6.81 -20.36 -4.57
N GLN A 110 -6.56 -19.67 -5.68
CA GLN A 110 -6.59 -20.27 -7.02
C GLN A 110 -5.24 -20.87 -7.42
N THR A 111 -4.19 -20.05 -7.36
CA THR A 111 -2.90 -20.40 -7.95
C THR A 111 -1.76 -19.73 -7.20
N THR A 112 -0.54 -20.21 -7.46
CA THR A 112 0.71 -19.59 -7.00
C THR A 112 1.42 -19.00 -8.22
N VAL A 113 1.62 -17.68 -8.21
CA VAL A 113 2.26 -16.92 -9.30
C VAL A 113 3.75 -17.23 -9.37
N CYS A 114 4.41 -17.18 -8.22
CA CYS A 114 5.84 -17.44 -8.11
C CYS A 114 6.23 -17.79 -6.67
N SER A 115 7.36 -18.50 -6.53
CA SER A 115 8.08 -18.70 -5.28
C SER A 115 9.49 -18.12 -5.47
N LEU A 116 9.89 -17.17 -4.62
CA LEU A 116 11.18 -16.49 -4.71
C LEU A 116 12.12 -16.97 -3.58
N PRO A 117 13.43 -17.08 -3.84
CA PRO A 117 14.39 -17.48 -2.81
C PRO A 117 14.58 -16.39 -1.75
N ASP A 118 14.45 -15.14 -2.16
CA ASP A 118 14.65 -13.96 -1.33
C ASP A 118 13.33 -13.43 -0.77
N SER A 119 13.42 -12.72 0.36
CA SER A 119 12.25 -12.20 1.06
C SER A 119 11.55 -11.14 0.24
N ILE A 120 10.27 -11.36 -0.07
CA ILE A 120 9.44 -10.38 -0.77
C ILE A 120 9.19 -9.19 0.18
N GLN A 121 9.29 -7.97 -0.34
CA GLN A 121 9.18 -6.73 0.43
C GLN A 121 7.91 -5.94 0.10
N LYS A 122 7.48 -5.98 -1.17
CA LYS A 122 6.27 -5.30 -1.64
C LYS A 122 5.70 -6.04 -2.84
N ILE A 123 4.38 -6.05 -2.92
CA ILE A 123 3.62 -6.43 -4.11
C ILE A 123 2.67 -5.29 -4.46
N SER A 124 2.40 -5.11 -5.75
CA SER A 124 1.45 -4.11 -6.24
C SER A 124 0.98 -4.48 -7.64
N PHE A 125 -0.34 -4.47 -7.86
CA PHE A 125 -0.90 -4.60 -9.19
C PHE A 125 -0.70 -3.31 -9.99
N SER A 126 -0.58 -3.45 -11.30
CA SER A 126 -0.57 -2.33 -12.23
C SER A 126 -1.93 -1.64 -12.30
N PRO A 127 -1.98 -0.41 -12.84
CA PRO A 127 -3.22 0.20 -13.33
C PRO A 127 -3.95 -0.69 -14.34
N ASP A 128 -5.26 -0.50 -14.46
CA ASP A 128 -6.16 -1.34 -15.27
C ASP A 128 -5.83 -1.30 -16.76
N GLU A 129 -5.33 -0.17 -17.27
CA GLU A 129 -5.01 -0.01 -18.69
C GLU A 129 -3.82 -0.87 -19.14
N LEU A 130 -3.03 -1.41 -18.20
CA LEU A 130 -1.90 -2.29 -18.48
C LEU A 130 -2.25 -3.78 -18.49
N GLY A 131 -3.51 -4.12 -18.21
CA GLY A 131 -3.92 -5.50 -18.01
C GLY A 131 -3.73 -5.95 -16.56
N LEU A 132 -3.90 -7.25 -16.34
CA LEU A 132 -3.69 -7.88 -15.03
C LEU A 132 -2.20 -8.20 -14.85
N VAL A 133 -1.44 -7.19 -14.42
CA VAL A 133 0.01 -7.28 -14.19
C VAL A 133 0.32 -7.08 -12.71
N LEU A 134 1.25 -7.87 -12.18
CA LEU A 134 1.68 -7.86 -10.79
C LEU A 134 3.18 -7.61 -10.71
N GLY A 135 3.55 -6.58 -9.96
CA GLY A 135 4.94 -6.33 -9.55
C GLY A 135 5.24 -7.00 -8.22
N VAL A 136 6.42 -7.60 -8.10
CA VAL A 136 6.93 -8.26 -6.90
C VAL A 136 8.35 -7.80 -6.64
N ALA A 137 8.57 -7.07 -5.55
CA ALA A 137 9.88 -6.58 -5.13
C ALA A 137 10.49 -7.51 -4.08
N ASP A 138 11.76 -7.87 -4.25
CA ASP A 138 12.46 -8.78 -3.35
C ASP A 138 13.59 -8.11 -2.52
N SER A 139 14.16 -8.86 -1.59
CA SER A 139 15.30 -8.41 -0.77
C SER A 139 16.64 -8.47 -1.50
N SER A 140 16.72 -9.07 -2.69
CA SER A 140 17.94 -9.10 -3.51
C SER A 140 18.14 -7.79 -4.28
N GLY A 141 17.06 -7.03 -4.48
CA GLY A 141 17.07 -5.75 -5.17
C GLY A 141 16.50 -5.82 -6.60
N ILE A 142 15.72 -6.85 -6.88
CA ILE A 142 15.08 -7.12 -8.17
C ILE A 142 13.57 -6.83 -8.05
N LEU A 143 13.03 -6.15 -9.05
CA LEU A 143 11.60 -6.08 -9.29
C LEU A 143 11.23 -7.09 -10.37
N HIS A 144 10.43 -8.09 -10.01
CA HIS A 144 9.86 -9.05 -10.95
C HIS A 144 8.48 -8.58 -11.38
N ILE A 145 8.18 -8.68 -12.67
CA ILE A 145 6.88 -8.30 -13.23
C ILE A 145 6.27 -9.53 -13.88
N TYR A 146 5.07 -9.90 -13.42
CA TYR A 146 4.28 -11.02 -13.90
C TYR A 146 3.00 -10.52 -14.56
N HIS A 147 2.53 -11.20 -15.59
CA HIS A 147 1.25 -10.93 -16.23
C HIS A 147 0.40 -12.20 -16.24
N ALA A 148 -0.91 -12.05 -16.03
CA ALA A 148 -1.83 -13.16 -16.22
C ALA A 148 -1.96 -13.46 -17.73
N GLU A 149 -1.92 -14.74 -18.10
CA GLU A 149 -2.13 -15.14 -19.50
C GLU A 149 -3.58 -14.88 -19.93
N ASP A 150 -4.52 -15.16 -19.04
CA ASP A 150 -5.96 -14.86 -19.21
C ASP A 150 -6.46 -14.02 -18.03
N PRO A 151 -6.72 -12.72 -18.22
CA PRO A 151 -7.26 -11.86 -17.17
C PRO A 151 -8.67 -12.25 -16.69
N SER A 152 -9.41 -13.05 -17.46
CA SER A 152 -10.75 -13.52 -17.07
C SER A 152 -10.72 -14.73 -16.13
N GLN A 153 -9.62 -15.48 -16.16
CA GLN A 153 -9.36 -16.66 -15.33
C GLN A 153 -7.87 -16.62 -14.94
N PRO A 154 -7.52 -15.92 -13.84
CA PRO A 154 -6.12 -15.64 -13.49
C PRO A 154 -5.42 -16.86 -12.84
N ASP A 155 -5.57 -18.03 -13.44
CA ASP A 155 -5.02 -19.31 -12.98
C ASP A 155 -3.54 -19.49 -13.41
N THR A 156 -3.17 -18.91 -14.57
CA THR A 156 -1.82 -18.99 -15.13
C THR A 156 -1.18 -17.61 -15.26
N TRP A 157 0.07 -17.53 -14.81
CA TRP A 157 0.85 -16.29 -14.77
C TRP A 157 2.21 -16.52 -15.39
N GLN A 158 2.67 -15.56 -16.19
CA GLN A 158 3.97 -15.60 -16.82
C GLN A 158 4.83 -14.42 -16.39
N LYS A 159 6.10 -14.70 -16.16
CA LYS A 159 7.10 -13.68 -15.89
C LYS A 159 7.36 -12.88 -17.15
N HIS A 160 6.97 -11.61 -17.13
CA HIS A 160 7.13 -10.70 -18.26
C HIS A 160 8.53 -10.08 -18.28
N SER A 161 8.99 -9.55 -17.15
CA SER A 161 10.30 -8.86 -17.08
C SER A 161 10.89 -8.84 -15.67
N GLU A 162 12.18 -8.55 -15.62
CA GLU A 162 12.93 -8.30 -14.38
C GLU A 162 13.68 -6.99 -14.48
N ILE A 163 13.67 -6.23 -13.40
CA ILE A 163 14.42 -4.98 -13.28
C ILE A 163 15.38 -5.11 -12.12
N ILE A 164 16.67 -5.18 -12.41
CA ILE A 164 17.72 -5.17 -11.39
C ILE A 164 17.93 -3.72 -10.96
N VAL A 165 17.44 -3.37 -9.77
CA VAL A 165 17.45 -1.98 -9.28
C VAL A 165 18.75 -1.65 -8.56
N ALA A 166 19.15 -2.54 -7.65
CA ALA A 166 20.31 -2.45 -6.77
C ALA A 166 20.75 -3.86 -6.34
N ASN A 167 21.95 -4.00 -5.78
CA ASN A 167 22.40 -5.25 -5.14
C ASN A 167 22.06 -5.25 -3.64
N THR A 168 20.88 -4.74 -3.29
CA THR A 168 20.40 -4.52 -1.92
C THR A 168 18.88 -4.56 -1.93
N CYS A 169 18.28 -4.92 -0.80
CA CYS A 169 16.83 -4.98 -0.61
C CYS A 169 16.04 -3.85 -1.26
N LEU A 170 15.11 -4.23 -2.15
CA LEU A 170 14.17 -3.33 -2.80
C LEU A 170 12.96 -3.14 -1.88
N ARG A 171 12.94 -2.02 -1.16
CA ARG A 171 11.98 -1.76 -0.08
C ARG A 171 10.59 -1.41 -0.61
N ALA A 172 10.53 -0.60 -1.66
CA ALA A 172 9.28 -0.10 -2.20
C ALA A 172 9.38 0.12 -3.71
N PHE A 173 8.23 0.02 -4.38
CA PHE A 173 8.03 0.47 -5.73
C PHE A 173 6.59 0.92 -5.90
N ASP A 174 6.31 1.65 -6.98
CA ASP A 174 4.95 1.95 -7.42
C ASP A 174 4.86 2.24 -8.92
N TRP A 175 3.66 2.11 -9.47
CA TRP A 175 3.36 2.28 -10.89
C TRP A 175 2.99 3.72 -11.23
N GLY A 176 3.62 4.27 -12.26
CA GLY A 176 3.32 5.58 -12.81
C GLY A 176 2.67 5.47 -14.18
N LEU A 177 1.38 5.80 -14.27
CA LEU A 177 0.67 5.84 -15.55
C LEU A 177 -0.07 7.17 -15.73
N GLN A 178 0.11 7.79 -16.89
CA GLN A 178 -0.63 8.97 -17.32
C GLN A 178 -0.87 8.91 -18.83
N PRO A 179 -2.00 9.43 -19.33
CA PRO A 179 -2.23 9.57 -20.76
C PRO A 179 -1.10 10.36 -21.43
N ASN A 180 -0.69 9.92 -22.62
CA ASN A 180 0.43 10.48 -23.38
C ASN A 180 1.80 10.32 -22.71
N TYR A 181 1.92 9.58 -21.60
CA TYR A 181 3.19 9.16 -20.99
C TYR A 181 3.37 7.65 -21.18
N PRO A 182 4.61 7.14 -21.33
CA PRO A 182 4.91 5.73 -21.31
C PRO A 182 4.66 5.21 -19.90
N VAL A 183 4.53 3.90 -19.80
CA VAL A 183 4.49 3.24 -18.51
C VAL A 183 5.79 3.52 -17.76
N MET A 184 5.65 3.98 -16.52
CA MET A 184 6.76 4.23 -15.63
C MET A 184 6.62 3.43 -14.34
N ILE A 185 7.74 3.17 -13.70
CA ILE A 185 7.81 2.59 -12.35
C ILE A 185 8.82 3.39 -11.56
N ILE A 186 8.49 3.69 -10.30
CA ILE A 186 9.47 4.16 -9.34
C ILE A 186 9.87 3.02 -8.42
N THR A 187 11.15 2.92 -8.10
CA THR A 187 11.72 1.88 -7.23
C THR A 187 12.63 2.52 -6.19
N ALA A 188 12.58 2.07 -4.94
CA ALA A 188 13.50 2.45 -3.87
C ALA A 188 14.10 1.25 -3.16
N ALA A 189 15.43 1.19 -3.16
CA ALA A 189 16.19 0.24 -2.38
C ALA A 189 16.75 0.87 -1.09
N ILE A 190 17.09 0.03 -0.10
CA ILE A 190 17.61 0.46 1.21
C ILE A 190 18.88 1.31 1.07
N ASN A 191 19.70 1.06 0.05
CA ASN A 191 20.90 1.86 -0.23
C ASN A 191 20.61 3.28 -0.80
N ARG A 192 19.36 3.76 -0.67
CA ARG A 192 18.88 5.07 -1.13
C ARG A 192 18.83 5.23 -2.65
N SER A 193 18.95 4.13 -3.39
CA SER A 193 18.78 4.13 -4.84
C SER A 193 17.29 4.27 -5.19
N VAL A 194 16.86 5.51 -5.39
CA VAL A 194 15.51 5.83 -5.87
C VAL A 194 15.54 6.17 -7.35
N LYS A 195 15.05 5.25 -8.17
CA LYS A 195 15.09 5.33 -9.63
C LYS A 195 13.70 5.31 -10.24
N ILE A 196 13.52 6.07 -11.32
CA ILE A 196 12.37 5.96 -12.21
C ILE A 196 12.81 5.20 -13.45
N TRP A 197 11.99 4.23 -13.82
CA TRP A 197 12.13 3.38 -14.98
C TRP A 197 11.03 3.70 -15.96
N LYS A 198 11.35 3.64 -17.24
CA LYS A 198 10.40 3.76 -18.35
C LYS A 198 10.40 2.46 -19.13
N PHE A 199 9.22 1.99 -19.52
CA PHE A 199 9.11 0.90 -20.48
C PHE A 199 9.38 1.39 -21.90
N CYS A 200 10.32 0.75 -22.60
CA CYS A 200 10.66 1.03 -23.98
C CYS A 200 10.06 -0.08 -24.86
N GLU A 201 9.02 0.26 -25.64
CA GLU A 201 8.29 -0.70 -26.48
C GLU A 201 9.15 -1.29 -27.60
N GLU A 202 10.02 -0.48 -28.23
CA GLU A 202 10.89 -0.96 -29.31
C GLU A 202 11.88 -2.04 -28.84
N GLY A 203 12.32 -1.96 -27.58
CA GLY A 203 13.26 -2.90 -26.98
C GLY A 203 12.63 -3.90 -26.03
N LEU A 204 11.31 -3.82 -25.79
CA LEU A 204 10.56 -4.57 -24.78
C LEU A 204 11.29 -4.67 -23.44
N LYS A 205 11.86 -3.55 -22.99
CA LYS A 205 12.73 -3.51 -21.80
C LYS A 205 12.50 -2.25 -20.98
N TRP A 206 12.83 -2.35 -19.70
CA TRP A 206 12.84 -1.22 -18.79
C TRP A 206 14.17 -0.49 -18.84
N GLU A 207 14.12 0.83 -18.97
CA GLU A 207 15.29 1.69 -18.95
C GLU A 207 15.19 2.66 -17.77
N SER A 208 16.27 2.78 -17.00
CA SER A 208 16.33 3.78 -15.94
C SER A 208 16.50 5.16 -16.58
N VAL A 209 15.54 6.05 -16.34
CA VAL A 209 15.49 7.39 -16.95
C VAL A 209 15.84 8.50 -15.96
N LEU A 210 15.68 8.25 -14.67
CA LEU A 210 15.92 9.27 -13.64
C LEU A 210 16.32 8.63 -12.32
N ASN A 211 17.22 9.30 -11.59
CA ASN A 211 17.49 9.05 -10.17
C ASN A 211 17.09 10.30 -9.38
N LEU A 212 16.29 10.16 -8.33
CA LEU A 212 15.81 11.29 -7.53
C LEU A 212 16.90 11.85 -6.60
N GLY A 213 17.88 11.02 -6.20
CA GLY A 213 19.00 11.45 -5.35
C GLY A 213 18.56 11.71 -3.90
N ILE A 214 17.76 10.82 -3.33
CA ILE A 214 17.30 10.90 -1.95
C ILE A 214 18.46 10.60 -0.99
N GLU A 215 18.59 11.40 0.07
CA GLU A 215 19.73 11.36 0.99
C GLU A 215 19.51 10.43 2.20
N LEU A 216 18.25 10.14 2.52
CA LEU A 216 17.81 9.34 3.66
C LEU A 216 17.30 7.96 3.23
N GLU A 217 17.26 7.02 4.15
CA GLU A 217 16.63 5.71 3.91
C GLU A 217 15.13 5.88 3.64
N VAL A 218 14.62 5.16 2.64
CA VAL A 218 13.23 5.25 2.19
C VAL A 218 12.44 4.09 2.76
N TYR A 219 11.27 4.37 3.34
CA TYR A 219 10.38 3.37 3.89
C TYR A 219 9.18 3.04 3.00
N ASP A 220 8.63 4.03 2.30
CA ASP A 220 7.55 3.83 1.34
C ASP A 220 7.60 4.86 0.21
N ILE A 221 7.02 4.48 -0.92
CA ILE A 221 6.84 5.34 -2.09
C ILE A 221 5.47 5.09 -2.66
N VAL A 222 4.80 6.18 -3.02
CA VAL A 222 3.52 6.16 -3.73
C VAL A 222 3.51 7.17 -4.89
N TRP A 223 3.08 6.69 -6.05
CA TRP A 223 2.84 7.48 -7.24
C TRP A 223 1.38 7.93 -7.25
N SER A 224 1.15 9.21 -7.49
CA SER A 224 -0.19 9.78 -7.53
C SER A 224 -0.92 9.41 -8.82
N ASN A 225 -2.20 9.01 -8.71
CA ASN A 225 -3.07 8.76 -9.85
C ASN A 225 -3.18 9.99 -10.78
N PHE A 226 -3.41 9.75 -12.06
CA PHE A 226 -3.65 10.83 -13.02
C PHE A 226 -5.04 11.44 -12.82
N VAL A 227 -5.10 12.73 -12.49
CA VAL A 227 -6.35 13.51 -12.58
C VAL A 227 -6.07 14.88 -13.18
N GLY A 228 -6.00 14.94 -14.51
CA GLY A 228 -5.97 16.19 -15.28
C GLY A 228 -4.70 17.04 -15.12
N ARG A 229 -3.65 16.52 -14.48
CA ARG A 229 -2.34 17.17 -14.36
C ARG A 229 -1.46 16.81 -15.55
N ASP A 230 -0.68 17.75 -16.05
CA ASP A 230 0.32 17.52 -17.09
C ASP A 230 1.68 17.04 -16.54
N PHE A 231 1.76 16.82 -15.23
CA PHE A 231 2.93 16.33 -14.51
C PHE A 231 2.60 15.13 -13.62
N HIS A 232 3.62 14.35 -13.29
CA HIS A 232 3.52 13.30 -12.29
C HIS A 232 3.81 13.85 -10.89
N LEU A 233 3.12 13.31 -9.90
CA LEU A 233 3.37 13.55 -8.48
C LEU A 233 3.78 12.24 -7.82
N ILE A 234 4.84 12.31 -7.03
CA ILE A 234 5.39 11.17 -6.30
C ILE A 234 5.63 11.62 -4.87
N ALA A 235 5.18 10.81 -3.91
CA ALA A 235 5.49 11.02 -2.50
C ALA A 235 6.42 9.92 -2.00
N ILE A 236 7.40 10.31 -1.19
CA ILE A 236 8.44 9.43 -0.65
C ILE A 236 8.50 9.67 0.85
N SER A 237 8.41 8.58 1.62
CA SER A 237 8.64 8.64 3.05
C SER A 237 10.03 8.14 3.38
N THR A 238 10.72 8.88 4.23
CA THR A 238 12.05 8.54 4.71
C THR A 238 12.05 8.38 6.22
N GLU A 239 13.22 8.07 6.78
CA GLU A 239 13.44 7.98 8.23
C GLU A 239 12.96 9.21 9.00
N GLU A 240 13.15 10.41 8.44
CA GLU A 240 12.89 11.68 9.13
C GLU A 240 12.10 12.70 8.28
N ALA A 241 11.75 12.39 7.03
CA ALA A 241 11.12 13.36 6.14
C ALA A 241 10.01 12.77 5.26
N LEU A 242 9.06 13.64 4.93
CA LEU A 242 8.15 13.46 3.81
C LEU A 242 8.59 14.34 2.65
N GLU A 243 8.85 13.73 1.50
CA GLU A 243 9.20 14.45 0.28
C GLU A 243 8.10 14.30 -0.77
N ILE A 244 7.76 15.40 -1.45
CA ILE A 244 6.84 15.38 -2.60
C ILE A 244 7.59 15.91 -3.81
N TRP A 245 7.60 15.10 -4.86
CA TRP A 245 8.33 15.32 -6.09
C TRP A 245 7.36 15.51 -7.26
N LYS A 246 7.65 16.52 -8.07
CA LYS A 246 7.00 16.81 -9.33
C LYS A 246 7.93 16.39 -10.46
N ILE A 247 7.41 15.59 -11.39
CA ILE A 247 8.17 15.06 -12.52
C ILE A 247 7.48 15.48 -13.83
N GLU A 248 8.22 16.16 -14.69
CA GLU A 248 7.70 16.76 -15.93
C GLU A 248 8.57 16.41 -17.14
N LYS A 249 7.95 16.32 -18.31
CA LYS A 249 8.69 16.28 -19.57
C LYS A 249 9.21 17.68 -19.90
N LEU A 250 10.46 17.77 -20.31
CA LEU A 250 10.92 18.96 -21.02
C LEU A 250 10.23 19.02 -22.40
N LYS A 251 9.79 20.23 -22.79
CA LYS A 251 8.88 20.57 -23.91
C LYS A 251 9.20 19.97 -25.30
N ASN A 252 10.31 19.25 -25.46
CA ASN A 252 10.76 18.67 -26.72
C ASN A 252 10.28 17.22 -26.96
N ASN A 253 9.28 16.71 -26.23
CA ASN A 253 8.67 15.37 -26.37
C ASN A 253 9.64 14.16 -26.28
N SER A 254 10.94 14.37 -26.09
CA SER A 254 11.90 13.31 -25.84
C SER A 254 11.94 12.99 -24.34
N TYR A 255 11.52 11.78 -23.96
CA TYR A 255 11.64 11.23 -22.61
C TYR A 255 13.07 11.08 -22.07
N GLN A 256 14.06 11.51 -22.84
CA GLN A 256 15.46 11.58 -22.41
C GLN A 256 15.69 12.74 -21.43
N ASN A 257 14.82 13.75 -21.45
CA ASN A 257 14.96 14.98 -20.69
C ASN A 257 13.73 15.16 -19.79
N ILE A 258 13.78 14.51 -18.63
CA ILE A 258 12.76 14.61 -17.58
C ILE A 258 13.26 15.62 -16.54
N GLU A 259 12.45 16.63 -16.25
CA GLU A 259 12.70 17.57 -15.17
C GLU A 259 12.13 17.01 -13.86
N LYS A 260 12.89 17.15 -12.78
CA LYS A 260 12.47 16.79 -11.43
C LYS A 260 12.56 18.01 -10.53
N GLU A 261 11.51 18.23 -9.76
CA GLU A 261 11.44 19.31 -8.79
C GLU A 261 10.92 18.75 -7.47
N ARG A 262 11.63 19.01 -6.36
CA ARG A 262 11.12 18.72 -5.02
C ARG A 262 10.26 19.89 -4.58
N ILE A 263 8.94 19.71 -4.63
CA ILE A 263 7.95 20.76 -4.36
C ILE A 263 7.53 20.81 -2.89
N ALA A 264 7.82 19.77 -2.11
CA ALA A 264 7.61 19.78 -0.67
C ALA A 264 8.65 18.93 0.06
N TYR A 265 9.04 19.40 1.25
CA TYR A 265 9.96 18.71 2.15
C TYR A 265 9.54 19.01 3.59
N PHE A 266 9.04 18.00 4.31
CA PHE A 266 8.60 18.14 5.69
C PHE A 266 9.42 17.23 6.60
N THR A 267 10.29 17.83 7.41
CA THR A 267 11.06 17.12 8.42
C THR A 267 10.21 16.83 9.65
N GLN A 268 10.32 15.62 10.18
CA GLN A 268 9.67 15.19 11.41
C GLN A 268 10.70 14.48 12.28
N ILE A 269 11.25 15.21 13.26
CA ILE A 269 12.32 14.70 14.13
C ILE A 269 11.75 13.57 15.00
N ASN A 270 12.42 12.41 15.00
CA ASN A 270 12.02 11.20 15.74
C ASN A 270 10.58 10.75 15.43
N ASP A 271 10.09 10.94 14.21
CA ASP A 271 8.74 10.57 13.78
C ASP A 271 8.80 9.96 12.38
N SER A 272 9.27 8.71 12.32
CA SER A 272 9.50 8.00 11.07
C SER A 272 8.20 7.66 10.37
N ILE A 273 8.14 7.94 9.06
CA ILE A 273 6.94 7.78 8.25
C ILE A 273 6.98 6.43 7.51
N TRP A 274 6.10 5.52 7.90
CA TRP A 274 6.15 4.12 7.46
C TRP A 274 5.33 3.80 6.23
N LYS A 275 4.20 4.48 6.06
CA LYS A 275 3.29 4.27 4.93
C LYS A 275 2.77 5.58 4.41
N LEU A 276 2.61 5.61 3.11
CA LEU A 276 1.96 6.68 2.38
C LEU A 276 0.74 6.16 1.64
N GLY A 277 -0.17 7.05 1.29
CA GLY A 277 -1.30 6.73 0.43
C GLY A 277 -1.91 7.98 -0.17
N TRP A 278 -2.04 8.00 -1.49
CA TRP A 278 -2.83 9.01 -2.17
C TRP A 278 -4.31 8.67 -2.06
N ASN A 279 -5.17 9.69 -2.01
CA ASN A 279 -6.56 9.48 -2.33
C ASN A 279 -6.73 9.17 -3.83
N GLU A 280 -7.92 8.72 -4.21
CA GLU A 280 -8.19 8.29 -5.59
C GLU A 280 -7.93 9.38 -6.63
N THR A 281 -8.15 10.65 -6.26
CA THR A 281 -7.92 11.78 -7.15
C THR A 281 -6.46 12.28 -7.16
N GLY A 282 -5.62 11.69 -6.31
CA GLY A 282 -4.20 12.00 -6.22
C GLY A 282 -3.88 13.42 -5.76
N ASN A 283 -4.80 14.08 -5.04
CA ASN A 283 -4.64 15.48 -4.59
C ASN A 283 -4.52 15.61 -3.07
N VAL A 284 -4.86 14.57 -2.31
CA VAL A 284 -4.64 14.48 -0.87
C VAL A 284 -3.74 13.29 -0.61
N LEU A 285 -2.63 13.55 0.09
CA LEU A 285 -1.70 12.53 0.54
C LEU A 285 -1.96 12.25 2.01
N ALA A 286 -1.86 10.98 2.38
CA ALA A 286 -1.89 10.53 3.75
C ALA A 286 -0.52 9.96 4.12
N SER A 287 -0.05 10.21 5.34
CA SER A 287 1.15 9.60 5.91
C SER A 287 0.88 9.03 7.30
N THR A 288 1.32 7.80 7.58
CA THR A 288 1.34 7.20 8.93
C THR A 288 2.74 7.24 9.52
N SER A 289 2.87 7.58 10.79
CA SER A 289 4.15 7.51 11.51
C SER A 289 4.21 6.37 12.53
N ASN A 290 5.40 6.13 13.09
CA ASN A 290 5.62 5.16 14.18
C ASN A 290 4.91 5.55 15.50
N LYS A 291 4.51 6.81 15.65
CA LYS A 291 3.79 7.30 16.83
C LYS A 291 2.27 7.10 16.75
N GLY A 292 1.79 6.31 15.79
CA GLY A 292 0.36 6.13 15.56
C GLY A 292 -0.34 7.39 15.03
N ILE A 293 0.44 8.36 14.50
CA ILE A 293 -0.09 9.61 13.97
C ILE A 293 -0.34 9.46 12.47
N VAL A 294 -1.54 9.85 12.04
CA VAL A 294 -1.93 9.99 10.64
C VAL A 294 -2.01 11.47 10.29
N LYS A 295 -1.25 11.91 9.29
CA LYS A 295 -1.33 13.29 8.77
C LYS A 295 -1.87 13.28 7.34
N LEU A 296 -2.70 14.27 7.03
CA LEU A 296 -3.22 14.52 5.69
C LEU A 296 -2.58 15.78 5.12
N TRP A 297 -2.16 15.72 3.86
CA TRP A 297 -1.42 16.77 3.18
C TRP A 297 -2.12 17.14 1.88
N LYS A 298 -2.17 18.43 1.58
CA LYS A 298 -2.80 18.95 0.36
C LYS A 298 -2.07 20.21 -0.11
N SER A 299 -1.98 20.40 -1.43
CA SER A 299 -1.49 21.65 -2.01
C SER A 299 -2.57 22.73 -2.01
N ASN A 300 -2.19 23.97 -1.74
CA ASN A 300 -3.04 25.13 -1.98
C ASN A 300 -3.04 25.52 -3.48
N LEU A 301 -3.79 26.58 -3.84
CA LEU A 301 -3.89 27.07 -5.23
C LEU A 301 -2.57 27.59 -5.81
N LEU A 302 -1.59 27.89 -4.94
CA LEU A 302 -0.24 28.32 -5.34
C LEU A 302 0.72 27.13 -5.52
N GLY A 303 0.26 25.89 -5.29
CA GLY A 303 1.08 24.68 -5.37
C GLY A 303 1.86 24.35 -4.09
N ASN A 304 1.74 25.16 -3.04
CA ASN A 304 2.42 24.90 -1.77
C ASN A 304 1.68 23.83 -0.98
N TRP A 305 2.40 22.78 -0.59
CA TRP A 305 1.87 21.72 0.25
C TRP A 305 1.85 22.12 1.73
N GLY A 306 0.83 21.66 2.44
CA GLY A 306 0.74 21.79 3.89
C GLY A 306 -0.06 20.65 4.50
N CYS A 307 0.17 20.42 5.80
CA CYS A 307 -0.67 19.52 6.59
C CYS A 307 -2.05 20.18 6.80
N ILE A 308 -3.11 19.47 6.44
CA ILE A 308 -4.50 19.94 6.59
C ILE A 308 -5.23 19.26 7.76
N SER A 309 -4.74 18.12 8.23
CA SER A 309 -5.35 17.39 9.35
C SER A 309 -4.33 16.44 9.97
N THR A 310 -4.40 16.30 11.29
CA THR A 310 -3.64 15.32 12.08
C THR A 310 -4.65 14.50 12.87
N ILE A 311 -4.54 13.18 12.81
CA ILE A 311 -5.37 12.21 13.50
C ILE A 311 -4.44 11.36 14.36
N THR A 312 -4.78 11.21 15.64
CA THR A 312 -4.04 10.38 16.59
C THR A 312 -4.96 9.26 17.08
N GLY A 313 -4.41 8.07 17.33
CA GLY A 313 -5.12 7.07 18.13
C GLY A 313 -5.20 7.57 19.56
N ASN A 314 -6.39 7.51 20.18
CA ASN A 314 -6.47 7.65 21.63
C ASN A 314 -5.94 6.34 22.22
N GLU A 315 -4.87 6.42 23.02
CA GLU A 315 -4.59 5.39 24.02
C GLU A 315 -5.75 5.50 25.02
N GLU A 316 -6.55 4.45 25.16
CA GLU A 316 -7.37 4.32 26.37
C GLU A 316 -6.36 4.20 27.50
N GLU A 317 -6.32 5.21 28.39
CA GLU A 317 -5.59 5.09 29.64
C GLU A 317 -6.19 3.88 30.35
N ASP A 318 -5.36 2.85 30.57
CA ASP A 318 -5.69 1.77 31.49
C ASP A 318 -5.87 2.44 32.86
N ASP A 319 -7.12 2.77 33.23
CA ASP A 319 -7.50 3.07 34.60
C ASP A 319 -7.26 1.78 35.40
N ASP A 320 -6.02 1.61 35.87
CA ASP A 320 -5.70 0.72 36.98
C ASP A 320 -6.50 1.23 38.18
N ASP A 321 -7.73 0.72 38.35
CA ASP A 321 -8.47 0.77 39.60
C ASP A 321 -7.65 0.00 40.64
N ASP A 322 -6.73 0.71 41.32
CA ASP A 322 -6.17 0.31 42.60
C ASP A 322 -7.35 0.21 43.61
N ASP A 323 -7.93 -0.99 43.71
CA ASP A 323 -8.78 -1.41 44.82
C ASP A 323 -7.91 -1.41 46.11
N ASP A 324 -7.76 -0.23 46.73
CA ASP A 324 -7.34 -0.09 48.12
C ASP A 324 -8.46 -0.66 49.01
N ASP A 325 -8.32 -1.94 49.36
CA ASP A 325 -9.07 -2.64 50.42
C ASP A 325 -8.80 -1.96 51.79
N ASP A 326 -9.60 -0.95 52.14
CA ASP A 326 -9.73 -0.45 53.52
C ASP A 326 -10.52 -1.47 54.37
N GLU A 327 -9.81 -2.47 54.91
CA GLU A 327 -10.35 -3.41 55.90
C GLU A 327 -10.54 -2.69 57.26
N LEU A 328 -11.77 -2.24 57.52
CA LEU A 328 -12.22 -1.68 58.80
C LEU A 328 -12.39 -2.80 59.86
N GLU A 329 -11.35 -3.07 60.65
CA GLU A 329 -11.50 -3.75 61.95
C GLU A 329 -11.99 -2.74 63.01
N LEU A 330 -13.28 -2.79 63.33
CA LEU A 330 -13.84 -2.20 64.56
C LEU A 330 -13.91 -3.29 65.65
N GLU A 331 -13.00 -3.18 66.61
CA GLU A 331 -13.02 -3.93 67.88
C GLU A 331 -14.29 -3.62 68.69
N ILE A 332 -14.95 -4.66 69.22
CA ILE A 332 -15.96 -4.55 70.28
C ILE A 332 -15.38 -5.12 71.58
N GLU A 333 -15.17 -4.20 72.51
CA GLU A 333 -15.30 -4.24 73.98
C GLU A 333 -14.63 -5.34 74.83
N ASN A 334 -13.95 -4.86 75.88
CA ASN A 334 -14.42 -5.09 77.25
C ASN A 334 -14.25 -3.83 78.11
#